data_AF-A0A9D2EU83-F1
#
_entry.id   AF-A0A9D2EU83-F1
#
_cell.length_a   1.000
_cell.length_b   1.000
_cell.length_c   1.000
_cell.angle_alpha   90.00
_cell.angle_beta   90.00
_cell.angle_gamma   90.00
#
_symmetry.space_group_name_H-M   'P 1'
#
loop_
_entity.id
_entity.type
_entity.pdbx_description
1 polymer ?
#
loop_
_entity_poly.entity_id
_entity_poly.type
_entity_poly.pdbx_seq_one_letter_code
_entity_poly.pdbx_strand_id
1 'polypeptide(L)'
;MKCSHCGKENQEQFAYCVYCGTELEKVNALSDQPDDHQQSAQEYAEPKKKHSKRNKILLPIFLVFGISALLIVTWIFVISPWVQYRSGIEKMEQAEYDRAFQIFSDLGEYKDSRDKREQCEVEICRNAVIGDEIPFGSYEQDNNLDNGSETIFWKVLSVEEDRILVVSCHALERSAYHESYMEVTWASCMLRSWLNQVFLKTAFTETEREHIMVSTLPDTGTDDQIFLLSLDEAATLLGEGARVQAEASDFAIAQGVPVNEDHYCWWWLRTAGRSNYYAVNVVSEGGINQDGDGVDDTRNGVRPAMWIMVP
;
A
#
# COMPACT_ATOMS: atom_id res chain seq x y z
N MET A 1 -22.66 37.48 15.81
CA MET A 1 -24.05 37.06 16.15
C MET A 1 -24.04 35.75 16.91
N LYS A 2 -24.57 35.67 18.14
CA LYS A 2 -24.59 34.44 18.93
C LYS A 2 -25.85 33.62 18.62
N CYS A 3 -25.70 32.33 18.31
CA CYS A 3 -26.84 31.47 17.99
C CYS A 3 -27.69 31.23 19.24
N SER A 4 -29.00 31.48 19.15
CA SER A 4 -29.96 31.29 20.26
C SER A 4 -30.16 29.82 20.64
N HIS A 5 -29.90 28.89 19.72
CA HIS A 5 -30.09 27.44 19.95
C HIS A 5 -28.85 26.76 20.57
N CYS A 6 -27.65 27.00 20.03
CA CYS A 6 -26.43 26.32 20.49
C CYS A 6 -25.47 27.22 21.29
N GLY A 7 -25.76 28.52 21.40
CA GLY A 7 -24.95 29.47 22.16
C GLY A 7 -23.59 29.81 21.54
N LYS A 8 -23.21 29.24 20.39
CA LYS A 8 -21.93 29.53 19.71
C LYS A 8 -22.00 30.83 18.91
N GLU A 9 -20.86 31.52 18.82
CA GLU A 9 -20.74 32.83 18.17
C GLU A 9 -20.40 32.67 16.68
N ASN A 10 -21.18 33.35 15.83
CA ASN A 10 -21.08 33.32 14.37
C ASN A 10 -20.67 34.70 13.83
N GLN A 11 -19.96 34.73 12.70
CA GLN A 11 -19.64 35.97 11.98
C GLN A 11 -20.90 36.58 11.35
N GLU A 12 -20.98 37.91 11.25
CA GLU A 12 -22.20 38.68 10.94
C GLU A 12 -22.78 38.48 9.53
N GLN A 13 -22.13 37.68 8.67
CA GLN A 13 -22.51 37.50 7.27
C GLN A 13 -23.22 36.16 6.99
N PHE A 14 -23.35 35.27 7.98
CA PHE A 14 -24.02 33.98 7.80
C PHE A 14 -25.52 34.05 8.14
N ALA A 15 -26.37 33.57 7.23
CA ALA A 15 -27.82 33.47 7.43
C ALA A 15 -28.23 32.28 8.33
N TYR A 16 -27.35 31.31 8.50
CA TYR A 16 -27.54 30.12 9.34
C TYR A 16 -26.32 29.91 10.23
N CYS A 17 -26.51 29.30 11.40
CA CYS A 17 -25.43 28.92 12.30
C CYS A 17 -24.58 27.81 11.67
N VAL A 18 -23.29 28.08 11.42
CA VAL A 18 -22.38 27.09 10.80
C VAL A 18 -22.15 25.83 11.64
N TYR A 19 -22.55 25.83 12.91
CA TYR A 19 -22.35 24.70 13.81
C TYR A 19 -23.59 23.81 14.01
N CYS A 20 -24.80 24.34 13.82
CA CYS A 20 -26.03 23.58 14.09
C CYS A 20 -27.12 23.75 13.02
N GLY A 21 -26.87 24.54 11.97
CA GLY A 21 -27.79 24.72 10.85
C GLY A 21 -29.02 25.58 11.14
N THR A 22 -29.20 26.07 12.37
CA THR A 22 -30.34 26.92 12.74
C THR A 22 -30.24 28.30 12.11
N GLU A 23 -31.32 28.80 11.53
CA GLU A 23 -31.42 30.13 10.92
C GLU A 23 -31.19 31.24 11.96
N LEU A 24 -30.45 32.28 11.59
CA LEU A 24 -30.10 33.41 12.46
C LEU A 24 -30.95 34.62 12.07
N GLU A 25 -31.83 35.07 12.98
CA GLU A 25 -32.70 36.23 12.75
C GLU A 25 -31.89 37.55 12.70
N LYS A 26 -32.02 38.29 11.59
CA LYS A 26 -31.39 39.62 11.42
C LYS A 26 -32.21 40.68 12.18
N VAL A 27 -31.59 41.35 13.14
CA VAL A 27 -32.23 42.48 13.86
C VAL A 27 -32.03 43.76 13.03
N ASN A 28 -33.06 44.19 12.29
CA ASN A 28 -33.09 45.48 11.59
C ASN A 28 -33.36 46.60 12.60
N ALA A 29 -32.41 47.53 12.77
CA ALA A 29 -32.61 48.76 13.54
C ALA A 29 -32.77 49.95 12.58
N LEU A 30 -34.02 50.35 12.32
CA LEU A 30 -34.39 51.67 11.79
C LEU A 30 -35.68 52.08 12.49
N SER A 31 -35.60 53.11 13.33
CA SER A 31 -36.74 53.79 13.94
C SER A 31 -37.04 55.11 13.22
N ASP A 32 -38.33 55.28 12.95
CA ASP A 32 -39.10 56.53 12.82
C ASP A 32 -39.02 57.38 11.53
N GLN A 33 -40.19 57.44 10.88
CA GLN A 33 -40.67 58.30 9.79
C GLN A 33 -41.36 59.59 10.36
N PRO A 34 -41.98 60.50 9.56
CA PRO A 34 -41.90 60.82 8.11
C PRO A 34 -41.82 62.35 7.81
N ASP A 35 -41.73 62.70 6.52
CA ASP A 35 -42.65 63.62 5.78
C ASP A 35 -41.96 64.52 4.72
N ASP A 36 -42.29 64.17 3.48
CA ASP A 36 -42.94 64.97 2.43
C ASP A 36 -42.24 66.08 1.60
N HIS A 37 -42.52 65.96 0.29
CA HIS A 37 -42.62 66.93 -0.81
C HIS A 37 -41.43 67.83 -1.28
N GLN A 38 -40.95 67.45 -2.49
CA GLN A 38 -40.97 68.18 -3.78
C GLN A 38 -39.95 69.28 -4.17
N GLN A 39 -39.50 69.13 -5.43
CA GLN A 39 -39.00 70.15 -6.42
C GLN A 39 -37.61 70.74 -6.16
N SER A 40 -36.76 71.12 -7.13
CA SER A 40 -36.72 71.11 -8.60
C SER A 40 -35.25 71.43 -9.02
N ALA A 41 -34.98 71.29 -10.31
CA ALA A 41 -33.71 71.47 -11.04
C ALA A 41 -32.70 72.56 -10.59
N GLN A 42 -31.39 72.28 -10.73
CA GLN A 42 -30.51 72.96 -11.71
C GLN A 42 -29.03 72.53 -11.61
N GLU A 43 -28.49 72.18 -12.78
CA GLU A 43 -27.21 72.57 -13.37
C GLU A 43 -25.85 72.04 -12.85
N TYR A 44 -25.09 71.59 -13.85
CA TYR A 44 -23.85 70.84 -13.83
C TYR A 44 -22.62 71.73 -13.58
N ALA A 45 -21.67 71.23 -12.79
CA ALA A 45 -20.25 71.50 -13.00
C ALA A 45 -19.52 70.16 -13.19
N GLU A 46 -19.11 69.85 -14.41
CA GLU A 46 -18.33 68.64 -14.72
C GLU A 46 -16.89 68.75 -14.21
N PRO A 47 -16.38 67.76 -13.44
CA PRO A 47 -14.97 67.44 -13.47
C PRO A 47 -14.71 66.33 -14.49
N LYS A 48 -13.90 66.68 -15.50
CA LYS A 48 -13.35 65.86 -16.58
C LYS A 48 -13.23 64.37 -16.22
N LYS A 49 -13.96 63.51 -16.94
CA LYS A 49 -13.68 62.06 -16.97
C LYS A 49 -12.25 61.84 -17.50
N LYS A 50 -11.30 61.63 -16.60
CA LYS A 50 -10.04 60.98 -16.95
C LYS A 50 -10.41 59.55 -17.35
N HIS A 51 -10.40 59.26 -18.65
CA HIS A 51 -10.44 57.89 -19.14
C HIS A 51 -9.22 57.15 -18.58
N SER A 52 -9.37 56.54 -17.41
CA SER A 52 -8.46 55.50 -17.00
C SER A 52 -8.82 54.30 -17.88
N LYS A 53 -7.97 54.01 -18.87
CA LYS A 53 -7.93 52.69 -19.52
C LYS A 53 -7.51 51.67 -18.46
N ARG A 54 -8.39 51.35 -17.50
CA ARG A 54 -8.15 50.31 -16.50
C ARG A 54 -8.65 48.97 -17.06
N ASN A 55 -7.68 48.12 -17.36
CA ASN A 55 -7.74 46.65 -17.28
C ASN A 55 -8.60 45.86 -18.28
N LYS A 56 -8.52 46.14 -19.58
CA LYS A 56 -8.95 45.15 -20.62
C LYS A 56 -7.91 44.05 -20.89
N ILE A 57 -6.73 44.10 -20.25
CA ILE A 57 -5.64 43.13 -20.44
C ILE A 57 -5.65 42.01 -19.37
N LEU A 58 -6.25 42.24 -18.19
CA LEU A 58 -6.34 41.20 -17.15
C LEU A 58 -7.32 40.07 -17.50
N LEU A 59 -8.46 40.37 -18.13
CA LEU A 59 -9.44 39.36 -18.53
C LEU A 59 -8.91 38.32 -19.55
N PRO A 60 -8.19 38.70 -20.64
CA PRO A 60 -7.57 37.73 -21.53
C PRO A 60 -6.40 36.97 -20.87
N ILE A 61 -5.68 37.58 -19.94
CA ILE A 61 -4.60 36.90 -19.19
C ILE A 61 -5.16 35.80 -18.29
N PHE A 62 -6.25 36.04 -17.54
CA PHE A 62 -6.90 35.00 -16.74
C PHE A 62 -7.52 33.88 -17.60
N LEU A 63 -8.06 34.20 -18.77
CA LEU A 63 -8.52 33.20 -19.74
C LEU A 63 -7.37 32.33 -20.29
N VAL A 64 -6.24 32.95 -20.62
CA VAL A 64 -5.04 32.22 -21.09
C VAL A 64 -4.48 31.35 -19.96
N PHE A 65 -4.38 31.86 -18.72
CA PHE A 65 -3.95 31.06 -17.58
C PHE A 65 -4.93 29.92 -17.24
N GLY A 66 -6.23 30.16 -17.37
CA GLY A 66 -7.26 29.14 -17.20
C GLY A 66 -7.17 28.04 -18.26
N ILE A 67 -6.96 28.41 -19.52
CA ILE A 67 -6.75 27.46 -20.62
C ILE A 67 -5.43 26.69 -20.43
N SER A 68 -4.33 27.35 -20.05
CA SER A 68 -3.06 26.66 -19.80
C SER A 68 -3.15 25.71 -18.62
N ALA A 69 -3.84 26.11 -17.54
CA ALA A 69 -4.10 25.22 -16.40
C ALA A 69 -4.96 24.02 -16.83
N LEU A 70 -5.99 24.23 -17.65
CA LEU A 70 -6.81 23.15 -18.20
C LEU A 70 -5.99 22.20 -19.07
N LEU A 71 -5.10 22.72 -19.94
CA LEU A 71 -4.21 21.91 -20.78
C LEU A 71 -3.20 21.11 -19.95
N ILE A 72 -2.69 21.70 -18.85
CA ILE A 72 -1.79 20.99 -17.92
C ILE A 72 -2.55 19.88 -17.21
N VAL A 73 -3.76 20.16 -16.72
CA VAL A 73 -4.61 19.14 -16.07
C VAL A 73 -4.95 18.02 -17.05
N THR A 74 -5.35 18.33 -18.28
CA THR A 74 -5.63 17.28 -19.28
C THR A 74 -4.38 16.51 -19.67
N TRP A 75 -3.23 17.17 -19.75
CA TRP A 75 -1.96 16.47 -19.97
C TRP A 75 -1.65 15.49 -18.84
N ILE A 76 -1.74 15.93 -17.58
CA ILE A 76 -1.43 15.14 -16.39
C ILE A 76 -2.40 13.97 -16.22
N PHE A 77 -3.70 14.20 -16.34
CA PHE A 77 -4.71 13.19 -15.99
C PHE A 77 -5.21 12.35 -17.17
N VAL A 78 -4.96 12.78 -18.42
CA VAL A 78 -5.49 12.07 -19.61
C VAL A 78 -4.39 11.65 -20.57
N ILE A 79 -3.52 12.58 -20.99
CA ILE A 79 -2.55 12.30 -22.05
C ILE A 79 -1.39 11.47 -21.52
N SER A 80 -0.78 11.86 -20.39
CA SER A 80 0.36 11.17 -19.81
C SER A 80 0.05 9.71 -19.43
N PRO A 81 -1.04 9.40 -18.70
CA PRO A 81 -1.39 8.01 -18.37
C PRO A 81 -1.70 7.18 -19.62
N TRP A 82 -2.32 7.79 -20.65
CA TRP A 82 -2.57 7.09 -21.91
C TRP A 82 -1.26 6.72 -22.65
N VAL A 83 -0.28 7.62 -22.68
CA VAL A 83 1.03 7.34 -23.29
C VAL A 83 1.75 6.23 -22.53
N GLN A 84 1.79 6.30 -21.20
CA GLN A 84 2.38 5.26 -20.35
C GLN A 84 1.68 3.91 -20.56
N TYR A 85 0.36 3.88 -20.52
CA TYR A 85 -0.42 2.66 -20.75
C TYR A 85 -0.08 2.02 -22.10
N ARG A 86 0.01 2.81 -23.17
CA ARG A 86 0.42 2.29 -24.49
C ARG A 86 1.86 1.76 -24.48
N SER A 87 2.76 2.44 -23.78
CA SER A 87 4.13 1.95 -23.58
C SER A 87 4.17 0.62 -22.82
N GLY A 88 3.31 0.43 -21.81
CA GLY A 88 3.19 -0.83 -21.07
C GLY A 88 2.74 -1.97 -21.97
N ILE A 89 1.73 -1.75 -22.81
CA ILE A 89 1.28 -2.73 -23.80
C ILE A 89 2.39 -3.10 -24.79
N GLU A 90 3.11 -2.10 -25.31
CA GLU A 90 4.26 -2.34 -26.20
C GLU A 90 5.34 -3.17 -25.51
N LYS A 91 5.59 -2.94 -24.21
CA LYS A 91 6.56 -3.75 -23.43
C LYS A 91 6.11 -5.20 -23.26
N MET A 92 4.82 -5.45 -23.05
CA MET A 92 4.29 -6.83 -23.07
C MET A 92 4.46 -7.50 -24.43
N GLU A 93 4.20 -6.79 -25.54
CA GLU A 93 4.42 -7.31 -26.90
C GLU A 93 5.89 -7.64 -27.19
N GLN A 94 6.81 -6.95 -26.52
CA GLN A 94 8.26 -7.17 -26.57
C GLN A 94 8.75 -8.22 -25.56
N ALA A 95 7.85 -8.86 -24.80
CA ALA A 95 8.15 -9.76 -23.68
C ALA A 95 9.05 -9.12 -22.58
N GLU A 96 9.05 -7.79 -22.47
CA GLU A 96 9.74 -7.06 -21.40
C GLU A 96 8.80 -6.90 -20.19
N TYR A 97 8.42 -8.02 -19.58
CA TYR A 97 7.37 -8.06 -18.56
C TYR A 97 7.72 -7.30 -17.27
N ASP A 98 8.98 -7.25 -16.84
CA ASP A 98 9.38 -6.44 -15.68
C ASP A 98 9.10 -4.95 -15.89
N ARG A 99 9.41 -4.43 -17.09
CA ARG A 99 9.16 -3.02 -17.41
C ARG A 99 7.67 -2.74 -17.58
N ALA A 100 6.94 -3.68 -18.19
CA ALA A 100 5.49 -3.58 -18.31
C ALA A 100 4.83 -3.57 -16.92
N PHE A 101 5.23 -4.47 -16.03
CA PHE A 101 4.78 -4.56 -14.65
C PHE A 101 4.95 -3.22 -13.91
N GLN A 102 6.13 -2.61 -13.99
CA GLN A 102 6.38 -1.31 -13.35
C GLN A 102 5.47 -0.20 -13.91
N ILE A 103 5.33 -0.13 -15.24
CA ILE A 103 4.44 0.85 -15.90
C ILE A 103 2.98 0.67 -15.44
N PHE A 104 2.48 -0.57 -15.40
CA PHE A 104 1.11 -0.83 -14.99
C PHE A 104 0.89 -0.62 -13.48
N SER A 105 1.92 -0.86 -12.66
CA SER A 105 1.90 -0.54 -11.24
C SER A 105 1.79 0.97 -11.01
N ASP A 106 2.59 1.77 -11.71
CA ASP A 106 2.55 3.25 -11.65
C ASP A 106 1.20 3.82 -12.11
N LEU A 107 0.53 3.13 -13.04
CA LEU A 107 -0.78 3.53 -13.57
C LEU A 107 -1.94 3.20 -12.62
N GLY A 108 -1.75 2.31 -11.66
CA GLY A 108 -2.76 1.88 -10.69
C GLY A 108 -4.08 1.47 -11.35
N GLU A 109 -5.17 2.13 -10.98
CA GLU A 109 -6.54 1.84 -11.44
C GLU A 109 -6.87 2.43 -12.83
N TYR A 110 -5.88 2.94 -13.58
CA TYR A 110 -6.13 3.46 -14.92
C TYR A 110 -6.46 2.31 -15.89
N LYS A 111 -7.70 2.28 -16.41
CA LYS A 111 -8.22 1.22 -17.31
C LYS A 111 -8.10 -0.18 -16.67
N ASP A 112 -7.58 -1.15 -17.39
CA ASP A 112 -7.29 -2.54 -16.99
C ASP A 112 -5.81 -2.70 -16.57
N SER A 113 -5.13 -1.63 -16.13
CA SER A 113 -3.70 -1.72 -15.75
C SER A 113 -3.48 -2.73 -14.62
N ARG A 114 -4.43 -2.88 -13.69
CA ARG A 114 -4.41 -3.93 -12.67
C ARG A 114 -4.38 -5.34 -13.30
N ASP A 115 -5.30 -5.64 -14.20
CA ASP A 115 -5.35 -6.94 -14.89
C ASP A 115 -4.08 -7.18 -15.73
N LYS A 116 -3.52 -6.11 -16.32
CA LYS A 116 -2.26 -6.19 -17.09
C LYS A 116 -1.05 -6.42 -16.20
N ARG A 117 -1.05 -5.85 -14.98
CA ARG A 117 -0.03 -6.10 -13.97
C ARG A 117 -0.05 -7.56 -13.55
N GLU A 118 -1.21 -8.10 -13.19
CA GLU A 118 -1.38 -9.53 -12.83
C GLU A 118 -0.94 -10.45 -13.99
N GLN A 119 -1.24 -10.10 -15.25
CA GLN A 119 -0.72 -10.82 -16.42
C GLN A 119 0.81 -10.79 -16.50
N CYS A 120 1.44 -9.65 -16.21
CA CYS A 120 2.90 -9.55 -16.19
C CYS A 120 3.49 -10.39 -15.05
N GLU A 121 2.89 -10.39 -13.85
CA GLU A 121 3.34 -11.22 -12.71
C GLU A 121 3.39 -12.70 -13.10
N VAL A 122 2.34 -13.22 -13.74
CA VAL A 122 2.31 -14.62 -14.20
C VAL A 122 3.41 -14.92 -15.22
N GLU A 123 3.65 -14.04 -16.19
CA GLU A 123 4.70 -14.23 -17.19
C GLU A 123 6.11 -14.09 -16.59
N ILE A 124 6.30 -13.22 -15.59
CA ILE A 124 7.56 -13.12 -14.84
C ILE A 124 7.80 -14.42 -14.07
N CYS A 125 6.79 -14.92 -13.34
CA CYS A 125 6.89 -16.20 -12.63
C CYS A 125 7.25 -17.35 -13.59
N ARG A 126 6.60 -17.42 -14.75
CA ARG A 126 6.84 -18.48 -15.76
C ARG A 126 8.29 -18.51 -16.25
N ASN A 127 8.92 -17.36 -16.41
CA ASN A 127 10.27 -17.25 -16.97
C ASN A 127 11.37 -17.15 -15.90
N ALA A 128 11.01 -17.22 -14.62
CA ALA A 128 11.93 -16.99 -13.52
C ALA A 128 12.97 -18.11 -13.39
N VAL A 129 14.18 -17.73 -13.01
CA VAL A 129 15.26 -18.67 -12.67
C VAL A 129 15.64 -18.57 -11.20
N ILE A 130 16.33 -19.59 -10.69
CA ILE A 130 16.81 -19.61 -9.30
C ILE A 130 17.64 -18.35 -9.02
N GLY A 131 17.27 -17.63 -7.96
CA GLY A 131 17.92 -16.39 -7.53
C GLY A 131 17.25 -15.12 -8.00
N ASP A 132 16.31 -15.18 -8.95
CA ASP A 132 15.51 -14.02 -9.34
C ASP A 132 14.62 -13.53 -8.20
N GLU A 133 14.28 -12.24 -8.25
CA GLU A 133 13.26 -11.63 -7.40
C GLU A 133 12.05 -11.28 -8.25
N ILE A 134 10.91 -11.90 -7.96
CA ILE A 134 9.68 -11.79 -8.76
C ILE A 134 8.58 -11.07 -7.98
N PRO A 135 7.77 -10.22 -8.63
CA PRO A 135 6.59 -9.63 -8.01
C PRO A 135 5.44 -10.64 -8.01
N PHE A 136 4.78 -10.83 -6.87
CA PHE A 136 3.55 -11.62 -6.80
C PHE A 136 2.72 -11.27 -5.55
N GLY A 137 1.50 -10.78 -5.74
CA GLY A 137 0.65 -10.29 -4.65
C GLY A 137 1.15 -8.99 -4.00
N SER A 138 0.41 -8.52 -2.99
CA SER A 138 0.69 -7.25 -2.31
C SER A 138 0.36 -7.26 -0.83
N TYR A 139 1.22 -6.70 0.01
CA TYR A 139 1.03 -6.56 1.46
C TYR A 139 1.65 -5.25 1.95
N GLU A 140 1.11 -4.73 3.05
CA GLU A 140 1.63 -3.54 3.71
C GLU A 140 3.10 -3.75 4.13
N GLN A 141 4.00 -2.91 3.64
CA GLN A 141 5.42 -3.01 3.89
C GLN A 141 6.08 -1.69 4.28
N ASP A 142 5.53 -0.54 3.87
CA ASP A 142 6.14 0.78 4.15
C ASP A 142 5.56 1.51 5.38
N ASN A 143 4.55 0.91 6.04
CA ASN A 143 3.82 1.44 7.19
C ASN A 143 3.00 2.72 6.89
N ASN A 144 2.72 2.99 5.61
CA ASN A 144 1.86 4.06 5.16
C ASN A 144 0.48 3.55 4.76
N LEU A 145 -0.38 3.29 5.75
CA LEU A 145 -1.73 2.72 5.55
C LEU A 145 -2.67 3.52 4.61
N ASP A 146 -2.29 4.72 4.18
CA ASP A 146 -3.06 5.59 3.29
C ASP A 146 -2.77 5.37 1.78
N ASN A 147 -1.67 4.71 1.39
CA ASN A 147 -1.31 4.49 -0.02
C ASN A 147 -1.68 3.09 -0.56
N GLY A 148 -2.21 2.21 0.30
CA GLY A 148 -2.53 0.83 -0.05
C GLY A 148 -1.38 -0.12 0.26
N SER A 149 -1.50 -1.38 -0.14
CA SER A 149 -0.45 -2.39 0.08
C SER A 149 0.57 -2.40 -1.07
N GLU A 150 1.85 -2.58 -0.73
CA GLU A 150 2.96 -2.69 -1.69
C GLU A 150 3.05 -4.09 -2.29
N THR A 151 3.58 -4.18 -3.52
CA THR A 151 3.94 -5.47 -4.11
C THR A 151 4.92 -6.23 -3.24
N ILE A 152 4.65 -7.52 -3.02
CA ILE A 152 5.59 -8.42 -2.37
C ILE A 152 6.56 -8.94 -3.43
N PHE A 153 7.86 -8.76 -3.18
CA PHE A 153 8.90 -9.41 -3.96
C PHE A 153 9.31 -10.73 -3.31
N TRP A 154 9.48 -11.75 -4.14
CA TRP A 154 9.81 -13.10 -3.72
C TRP A 154 11.08 -13.57 -4.40
N LYS A 155 11.99 -14.13 -3.61
CA LYS A 155 13.20 -14.77 -4.11
C LYS A 155 12.91 -16.20 -4.56
N VAL A 156 13.30 -16.55 -5.78
CA VAL A 156 13.17 -17.90 -6.33
C VAL A 156 14.25 -18.81 -5.76
N LEU A 157 13.83 -19.88 -5.09
CA LEU A 157 14.71 -20.85 -4.43
C LEU A 157 14.87 -22.15 -5.22
N SER A 158 13.82 -22.57 -5.92
CA SER A 158 13.84 -23.77 -6.76
C SER A 158 12.93 -23.57 -7.96
N VAL A 159 13.31 -24.17 -9.09
CA VAL A 159 12.51 -24.20 -10.32
C VAL A 159 12.34 -25.66 -10.73
N GLU A 160 11.09 -26.09 -10.82
CA GLU A 160 10.67 -27.37 -11.37
C GLU A 160 9.92 -27.14 -12.70
N GLU A 161 9.50 -28.22 -13.37
CA GLU A 161 8.91 -28.12 -14.72
C GLU A 161 7.61 -27.28 -14.75
N ASP A 162 6.80 -27.34 -13.68
CA ASP A 162 5.46 -26.73 -13.61
C ASP A 162 5.27 -25.80 -12.39
N ARG A 163 6.33 -25.56 -11.61
CA ARG A 163 6.25 -24.76 -10.39
C ARG A 163 7.59 -24.20 -9.94
N ILE A 164 7.51 -23.14 -9.14
CA ILE A 164 8.66 -22.51 -8.50
C ILE A 164 8.44 -22.42 -6.98
N LEU A 165 9.49 -22.68 -6.20
CA LEU A 165 9.50 -22.42 -4.76
C LEU A 165 10.06 -21.05 -4.52
N VAL A 166 9.33 -20.24 -3.76
CA VAL A 166 9.74 -18.87 -3.46
C VAL A 166 9.68 -18.58 -1.97
N VAL A 167 10.47 -17.61 -1.53
CA VAL A 167 10.41 -17.01 -0.19
C VAL A 167 10.39 -15.49 -0.31
N SER A 168 9.56 -14.82 0.49
CA SER A 168 9.51 -13.35 0.52
C SER A 168 10.90 -12.74 0.72
N CYS A 169 11.21 -11.64 0.01
CA CYS A 169 12.49 -10.96 0.14
C CYS A 169 12.68 -10.38 1.55
N HIS A 170 11.60 -9.83 2.13
CA HIS A 170 11.56 -9.24 3.47
C HIS A 170 10.82 -10.13 4.47
N ALA A 171 11.13 -9.98 5.75
CA ALA A 171 10.23 -10.39 6.82
C ALA A 171 9.07 -9.37 6.90
N LEU A 172 7.87 -9.81 6.55
CA LEU A 172 6.74 -8.93 6.23
C LEU A 172 6.01 -8.43 7.47
N GLU A 173 6.00 -9.21 8.55
CA GLU A 173 5.22 -8.90 9.75
C GLU A 173 5.89 -9.40 11.03
N ARG A 174 5.59 -8.75 12.15
CA ARG A 174 5.94 -9.25 13.47
C ARG A 174 4.92 -10.27 13.96
N SER A 175 5.37 -11.49 14.27
CA SER A 175 4.47 -12.47 14.88
C SER A 175 5.20 -13.48 15.74
N ALA A 176 4.53 -13.95 16.80
CA ALA A 176 4.95 -15.14 17.51
C ALA A 176 4.58 -16.40 16.71
N TYR A 177 5.30 -17.49 16.94
CA TYR A 177 4.94 -18.79 16.35
C TYR A 177 3.58 -19.28 16.88
N HIS A 178 3.31 -19.03 18.17
CA HIS A 178 2.06 -19.28 18.87
C HIS A 178 1.84 -18.23 19.96
N GLU A 179 0.60 -17.96 20.38
CA GLU A 179 0.32 -16.86 21.32
C GLU A 179 0.79 -17.10 22.76
N SER A 180 1.01 -18.35 23.16
CA SER A 180 1.36 -18.71 24.53
C SER A 180 2.49 -19.72 24.61
N TYR A 181 3.29 -19.63 25.68
CA TYR A 181 4.39 -20.56 25.90
C TYR A 181 3.87 -21.95 26.29
N MET A 182 3.73 -22.82 25.31
CA MET A 182 3.28 -24.21 25.46
C MET A 182 3.83 -25.08 24.34
N GLU A 183 3.69 -26.40 24.48
CA GLU A 183 4.06 -27.32 23.41
C GLU A 183 3.14 -27.17 22.21
N VAL A 184 3.70 -26.79 21.06
CA VAL A 184 3.02 -26.74 19.77
C VAL A 184 3.92 -27.28 18.67
N THR A 185 3.31 -27.80 17.62
CA THR A 185 3.99 -28.13 16.37
C THR A 185 3.55 -27.14 15.28
N TRP A 186 4.20 -27.17 14.10
CA TRP A 186 3.71 -26.42 12.94
C TRP A 186 2.21 -26.67 12.67
N ALA A 187 1.78 -27.94 12.76
CA ALA A 187 0.40 -28.33 12.50
C ALA A 187 -0.62 -27.65 13.43
N SER A 188 -0.23 -27.36 14.69
CA SER A 188 -1.10 -26.79 15.72
C SER A 188 -0.80 -25.34 16.06
N CYS A 189 0.21 -24.71 15.44
CA CYS A 189 0.58 -23.34 15.76
C CYS A 189 -0.41 -22.33 15.15
N MET A 190 -0.45 -21.13 15.74
CA MET A 190 -1.38 -20.09 15.29
C MET A 190 -0.83 -19.37 14.07
N LEU A 191 0.49 -19.28 13.93
CA LEU A 191 1.13 -18.65 12.78
C LEU A 191 0.77 -19.35 11.46
N ARG A 192 0.79 -20.69 11.42
CA ARG A 192 0.32 -21.48 10.25
C ARG A 192 -1.13 -21.16 9.89
N SER A 193 -1.99 -21.06 10.89
CA SER A 193 -3.41 -20.75 10.70
C SER A 193 -3.60 -19.34 10.14
N TRP A 194 -2.85 -18.36 10.64
CA TRP A 194 -2.87 -17.00 10.14
C TRP A 194 -2.36 -16.92 8.69
N LEU A 195 -1.26 -17.59 8.37
CA LEU A 195 -0.68 -17.64 7.02
C LEU A 195 -1.67 -18.17 5.98
N ASN A 196 -2.34 -19.28 6.29
CA ASN A 196 -3.25 -19.96 5.36
C ASN A 196 -4.69 -19.42 5.38
N GLN A 197 -5.00 -18.42 6.21
CA GLN A 197 -6.36 -17.85 6.30
C GLN A 197 -6.39 -16.35 6.08
N VAL A 198 -5.68 -15.59 6.92
CA VAL A 198 -5.71 -14.13 6.90
C VAL A 198 -4.73 -13.63 5.87
N PHE A 199 -3.44 -13.98 6.01
CA PHE A 199 -2.39 -13.54 5.09
C PHE A 199 -2.72 -13.94 3.65
N LEU A 200 -3.04 -15.21 3.38
CA LEU A 200 -3.38 -15.67 2.03
C LEU A 200 -4.50 -14.86 1.36
N LYS A 201 -5.50 -14.39 2.11
CA LYS A 201 -6.62 -13.61 1.56
C LYS A 201 -6.33 -12.12 1.47
N THR A 202 -5.48 -11.61 2.35
CA THR A 202 -5.07 -10.21 2.37
C THR A 202 -4.01 -9.95 1.30
N ALA A 203 -3.02 -10.84 1.18
CA ALA A 203 -1.86 -10.66 0.33
C ALA A 203 -2.11 -10.97 -1.15
N PHE A 204 -3.09 -11.84 -1.45
CA PHE A 204 -3.30 -12.34 -2.81
C PHE A 204 -4.75 -12.18 -3.26
N THR A 205 -4.92 -11.78 -4.52
CA THR A 205 -6.22 -11.73 -5.20
C THR A 205 -6.80 -13.13 -5.42
N GLU A 206 -8.06 -13.22 -5.86
CA GLU A 206 -8.64 -14.53 -6.18
C GLU A 206 -7.91 -15.21 -7.34
N THR A 207 -7.58 -14.46 -8.40
CA THR A 207 -6.80 -14.94 -9.53
C THR A 207 -5.41 -15.42 -9.11
N GLU A 208 -4.69 -14.63 -8.32
CA GLU A 208 -3.34 -15.00 -7.84
C GLU A 208 -3.39 -16.29 -7.02
N ARG A 209 -4.41 -16.47 -6.16
CA ARG A 209 -4.56 -17.70 -5.36
C ARG A 209 -4.79 -18.96 -6.20
N GLU A 210 -5.27 -18.85 -7.43
CA GLU A 210 -5.40 -20.00 -8.34
C GLU A 210 -4.01 -20.55 -8.76
N HIS A 211 -2.97 -19.72 -8.69
CA HIS A 211 -1.59 -20.11 -8.96
C HIS A 211 -0.85 -20.63 -7.71
N ILE A 212 -1.38 -20.44 -6.50
CA ILE A 212 -0.70 -20.87 -5.25
C ILE A 212 -1.07 -22.32 -4.93
N MET A 213 -0.09 -23.21 -4.99
CA MET A 213 -0.30 -24.65 -4.82
C MET A 213 -0.47 -25.05 -3.36
N VAL A 214 -1.41 -25.96 -3.11
CA VAL A 214 -1.43 -26.74 -1.86
C VAL A 214 -0.29 -27.76 -1.91
N SER A 215 0.58 -27.74 -0.90
CA SER A 215 1.75 -28.61 -0.81
C SER A 215 1.72 -29.41 0.49
N THR A 216 1.87 -30.72 0.40
CA THR A 216 2.09 -31.58 1.57
C THR A 216 3.54 -31.45 2.02
N LEU A 217 3.77 -30.82 3.17
CA LEU A 217 5.10 -30.59 3.72
C LEU A 217 5.67 -31.90 4.31
N PRO A 218 6.83 -32.41 3.84
CA PRO A 218 7.33 -33.73 4.22
C PRO A 218 7.64 -33.89 5.71
N ASP A 219 8.10 -32.82 6.37
CA ASP A 219 8.55 -32.83 7.77
C ASP A 219 7.39 -32.75 8.78
N THR A 220 6.27 -32.15 8.40
CA THR A 220 5.11 -31.92 9.27
C THR A 220 3.88 -32.75 8.88
N GLY A 221 3.82 -33.25 7.64
CA GLY A 221 2.68 -33.96 7.08
C GLY A 221 1.44 -33.07 6.89
N THR A 222 1.62 -31.75 6.86
CA THR A 222 0.52 -30.78 6.70
C THR A 222 0.37 -30.36 5.25
N ASP A 223 -0.86 -30.11 4.84
CA ASP A 223 -1.17 -29.48 3.56
C ASP A 223 -1.27 -27.97 3.75
N ASP A 224 -0.40 -27.22 3.09
CA ASP A 224 -0.27 -25.77 3.23
C ASP A 224 -0.13 -25.09 1.87
N GLN A 225 -0.76 -23.93 1.69
CA GLN A 225 -0.53 -23.05 0.54
C GLN A 225 0.61 -22.07 0.83
N ILE A 226 0.59 -21.49 2.03
CA ILE A 226 1.64 -20.62 2.53
C ILE A 226 2.27 -21.29 3.75
N PHE A 227 3.59 -21.35 3.77
CA PHE A 227 4.36 -21.96 4.85
C PHE A 227 5.61 -21.15 5.18
N LEU A 228 6.33 -21.57 6.21
CA LEU A 228 7.70 -21.11 6.47
C LEU A 228 8.67 -22.21 6.03
N LEU A 229 9.87 -21.85 5.59
CA LEU A 229 10.91 -22.84 5.27
C LEU A 229 11.23 -23.71 6.50
N SER A 230 11.62 -24.96 6.26
CA SER A 230 12.20 -25.81 7.30
C SER A 230 13.66 -25.45 7.53
N LEU A 231 14.24 -25.96 8.62
CA LEU A 231 15.68 -25.94 8.87
C LEU A 231 16.46 -26.46 7.66
N ASP A 232 16.08 -27.63 7.15
CA ASP A 232 16.78 -28.27 6.04
C ASP A 232 16.64 -27.45 4.74
N GLU A 233 15.47 -26.92 4.44
CA GLU A 233 15.26 -26.05 3.26
C GLU A 233 16.04 -24.74 3.38
N ALA A 234 16.00 -24.07 4.53
CA ALA A 234 16.77 -22.85 4.75
C ALA A 234 18.27 -23.11 4.58
N ALA A 235 18.79 -24.18 5.21
CA ALA A 235 20.21 -24.53 5.13
C ALA A 235 20.65 -24.94 3.71
N THR A 236 19.79 -25.62 2.94
CA THR A 236 20.15 -26.12 1.60
C THR A 236 19.92 -25.11 0.49
N LEU A 237 18.82 -24.35 0.55
CA LEU A 237 18.40 -23.43 -0.52
C LEU A 237 18.94 -22.02 -0.34
N LEU A 238 19.05 -21.55 0.91
CA LEU A 238 19.64 -20.24 1.21
C LEU A 238 21.12 -20.37 1.60
N GLY A 239 21.50 -21.44 2.31
CA GLY A 239 22.86 -21.62 2.82
C GLY A 239 23.05 -20.93 4.17
N GLU A 240 24.21 -20.30 4.35
CA GLU A 240 24.57 -19.58 5.58
C GLU A 240 25.03 -18.14 5.28
N GLY A 241 25.08 -17.30 6.33
CA GLY A 241 25.54 -15.92 6.26
C GLY A 241 24.57 -15.01 5.49
N ALA A 242 25.10 -14.15 4.63
CA ALA A 242 24.34 -13.12 3.91
C ALA A 242 23.13 -13.62 3.12
N ARG A 243 23.14 -14.90 2.72
CA ARG A 243 22.05 -15.46 1.90
C ARG A 243 20.81 -15.84 2.72
N VAL A 244 20.97 -16.14 4.00
CA VAL A 244 19.87 -16.54 4.90
C VAL A 244 19.34 -15.36 5.72
N GLN A 245 20.10 -14.26 5.80
CA GLN A 245 19.61 -12.99 6.37
C GLN A 245 18.36 -12.49 5.61
N ALA A 246 17.51 -11.77 6.33
CA ALA A 246 16.32 -11.13 5.78
C ALA A 246 16.15 -9.76 6.43
N GLU A 247 15.95 -8.74 5.61
CA GLU A 247 15.56 -7.40 6.08
C GLU A 247 14.10 -7.44 6.52
N ALA A 248 13.76 -6.71 7.58
CA ALA A 248 12.36 -6.51 7.96
C ALA A 248 11.75 -5.40 7.11
N SER A 249 10.46 -5.52 6.75
CA SER A 249 9.72 -4.40 6.18
C SER A 249 9.61 -3.25 7.20
N ASP A 250 9.44 -2.01 6.73
CA ASP A 250 9.21 -0.86 7.62
C ASP A 250 7.96 -1.06 8.47
N PHE A 251 6.94 -1.75 7.93
CA PHE A 251 5.76 -2.18 8.66
C PHE A 251 6.10 -3.14 9.81
N ALA A 252 6.89 -4.18 9.57
CA ALA A 252 7.31 -5.11 10.61
C ALA A 252 8.17 -4.42 11.69
N ILE A 253 9.06 -3.50 11.29
CA ILE A 253 9.86 -2.67 12.21
C ILE A 253 8.94 -1.79 13.06
N ALA A 254 7.95 -1.12 12.46
CA ALA A 254 6.98 -0.30 13.16
C ALA A 254 6.12 -1.09 14.16
N GLN A 255 5.86 -2.37 13.87
CA GLN A 255 5.22 -3.29 14.81
C GLN A 255 6.14 -3.76 15.94
N GLY A 256 7.45 -3.59 15.81
CA GLY A 256 8.44 -3.87 16.86
C GLY A 256 9.37 -5.05 16.60
N VAL A 257 9.56 -5.47 15.35
CA VAL A 257 10.65 -6.42 15.01
C VAL A 257 12.00 -5.74 15.28
N PRO A 258 12.86 -6.29 16.14
CA PRO A 258 14.22 -5.79 16.31
C PRO A 258 15.05 -6.07 15.06
N VAL A 259 15.85 -5.07 14.67
CA VAL A 259 16.81 -5.17 13.56
C VAL A 259 18.21 -4.78 14.02
N ASN A 260 19.23 -5.30 13.33
CA ASN A 260 20.61 -4.84 13.51
C ASN A 260 20.91 -3.56 12.71
N GLU A 261 22.16 -3.10 12.69
CA GLU A 261 22.57 -1.87 11.99
C GLU A 261 22.34 -1.93 10.47
N ASP A 262 22.29 -3.13 9.89
CA ASP A 262 22.05 -3.39 8.47
C ASP A 262 20.59 -3.76 8.17
N HIS A 263 19.66 -3.47 9.10
CA HIS A 263 18.21 -3.75 8.99
C HIS A 263 17.80 -5.23 8.95
N TYR A 264 18.71 -6.17 9.21
CA TYR A 264 18.38 -7.59 9.29
C TYR A 264 17.72 -7.95 10.61
N CYS A 265 16.69 -8.80 10.55
CA CYS A 265 15.93 -9.27 11.70
C CYS A 265 16.07 -10.76 11.94
N TRP A 266 15.53 -11.21 13.08
CA TRP A 266 15.31 -12.62 13.32
C TRP A 266 14.02 -13.06 12.63
N TRP A 267 13.96 -14.27 12.09
CA TRP A 267 12.74 -14.78 11.44
C TRP A 267 12.54 -16.28 11.63
N TRP A 268 11.27 -16.69 11.70
CA TRP A 268 10.86 -18.06 12.03
C TRP A 268 11.09 -19.07 10.90
N LEU A 269 11.47 -20.29 11.27
CA LEU A 269 11.34 -21.51 10.46
C LEU A 269 10.21 -22.39 11.03
N ARG A 270 9.63 -23.27 10.22
CA ARG A 270 8.56 -24.19 10.69
C ARG A 270 9.06 -25.36 11.55
N THR A 271 10.37 -25.62 11.52
CA THR A 271 10.96 -26.74 12.24
C THR A 271 10.93 -26.49 13.74
N ALA A 272 10.51 -27.49 14.52
CA ALA A 272 10.57 -27.42 15.98
C ALA A 272 12.03 -27.29 16.44
N GLY A 273 12.27 -26.46 17.46
CA GLY A 273 13.60 -26.28 18.05
C GLY A 273 13.97 -27.45 18.97
N ARG A 274 14.72 -27.16 20.04
CA ARG A 274 15.16 -28.17 21.03
C ARG A 274 14.03 -28.98 21.68
N SER A 275 12.80 -28.47 21.64
CA SER A 275 11.55 -29.11 22.04
C SER A 275 10.37 -28.35 21.43
N ASN A 276 9.15 -28.86 21.51
CA ASN A 276 7.94 -28.20 20.98
C ASN A 276 7.53 -26.90 21.71
N TYR A 277 8.26 -26.51 22.77
CA TYR A 277 8.16 -25.16 23.36
C TYR A 277 8.93 -24.11 22.56
N TYR A 278 9.74 -24.53 21.57
CA TYR A 278 10.63 -23.68 20.79
C TYR A 278 10.45 -23.96 19.30
N ALA A 279 10.63 -22.95 18.46
CA ALA A 279 10.70 -23.09 17.02
C ALA A 279 12.05 -22.56 16.51
N VAL A 280 12.64 -23.23 15.53
CA VAL A 280 13.90 -22.81 14.93
C VAL A 280 13.71 -21.43 14.30
N ASN A 281 14.73 -20.58 14.40
CA ASN A 281 14.74 -19.28 13.75
C ASN A 281 16.12 -18.97 13.16
N VAL A 282 16.15 -18.01 12.26
CA VAL A 282 17.37 -17.43 11.71
C VAL A 282 17.65 -16.15 12.46
N VAL A 283 18.90 -15.94 12.87
CA VAL A 283 19.32 -14.72 13.57
C VAL A 283 19.79 -13.64 12.59
N SER A 284 19.79 -12.40 13.05
CA SER A 284 20.13 -11.20 12.27
C SER A 284 21.54 -11.24 11.68
N GLU A 285 22.46 -12.02 12.24
CA GLU A 285 23.84 -12.19 11.77
C GLU A 285 23.99 -13.26 10.67
N GLY A 286 22.89 -13.93 10.27
CA GLY A 286 22.90 -14.94 9.21
C GLY A 286 23.23 -16.37 9.68
N GLY A 287 22.97 -16.68 10.95
CA GLY A 287 23.06 -18.04 11.49
C GLY A 287 21.69 -18.66 11.71
N ILE A 288 21.59 -19.99 11.63
CA ILE A 288 20.36 -20.70 11.99
C ILE A 288 20.46 -21.17 13.45
N ASN A 289 19.58 -20.66 14.31
CA ASN A 289 19.47 -21.06 15.71
C ASN A 289 18.60 -22.32 15.83
N GLN A 290 19.24 -23.50 15.82
CA GLN A 290 18.56 -24.80 15.90
C GLN A 290 17.91 -25.07 17.27
N ASP A 291 18.41 -24.45 18.35
CA ASP A 291 17.72 -24.55 19.66
C ASP A 291 16.37 -23.86 19.62
N GLY A 292 16.25 -22.81 18.80
CA GLY A 292 15.06 -22.03 18.58
C GLY A 292 14.77 -21.01 19.67
N ASP A 293 13.80 -20.15 19.38
CA ASP A 293 13.18 -19.25 20.36
C ASP A 293 11.89 -19.84 20.90
N GLY A 294 11.48 -19.40 22.09
CA GLY A 294 10.19 -19.78 22.66
C GLY A 294 9.07 -19.46 21.69
N VAL A 295 8.09 -20.36 21.52
CA VAL A 295 7.04 -20.21 20.51
C VAL A 295 6.20 -18.94 20.67
N ASP A 296 6.17 -18.35 21.87
CA ASP A 296 5.50 -17.09 22.21
C ASP A 296 6.37 -15.84 22.02
N ASP A 297 7.60 -15.98 21.54
CA ASP A 297 8.48 -14.84 21.31
C ASP A 297 7.95 -13.98 20.17
N THR A 298 7.64 -12.72 20.47
CA THR A 298 7.07 -11.77 19.50
C THR A 298 8.12 -10.94 18.77
N ARG A 299 9.42 -11.25 18.94
CA ARG A 299 10.53 -10.47 18.35
C ARG A 299 10.97 -10.99 16.98
N ASN A 300 10.44 -12.13 16.55
CA ASN A 300 10.75 -12.70 15.25
C ASN A 300 9.80 -12.14 14.17
N GLY A 301 10.35 -11.90 12.99
CA GLY A 301 9.63 -11.59 11.78
C GLY A 301 9.10 -12.86 11.08
N VAL A 302 8.10 -12.67 10.25
CA VAL A 302 7.49 -13.72 9.43
C VAL A 302 7.98 -13.59 8.00
N ARG A 303 8.61 -14.65 7.48
CA ARG A 303 9.11 -14.71 6.11
C ARG A 303 8.40 -15.85 5.35
N PRO A 304 7.21 -15.61 4.76
CA PRO A 304 6.45 -16.63 4.08
C PRO A 304 7.18 -17.21 2.88
N ALA A 305 6.86 -18.47 2.58
CA ALA A 305 7.27 -19.22 1.40
C ALA A 305 6.06 -19.98 0.82
N MET A 306 6.11 -20.26 -0.48
CA MET A 306 5.05 -20.98 -1.19
C MET A 306 5.55 -21.58 -2.49
N TRP A 307 4.77 -22.51 -3.04
CA TRP A 307 4.91 -22.99 -4.40
C TRP A 307 3.93 -22.27 -5.32
N ILE A 308 4.45 -21.63 -6.36
CA ILE A 308 3.66 -20.99 -7.41
C ILE A 308 3.65 -21.92 -8.63
N MET A 309 2.47 -22.26 -9.12
CA MET A 309 2.26 -22.99 -10.36
C MET A 309 2.59 -22.08 -11.55
N VAL A 310 3.51 -22.53 -12.40
CA VAL A 310 3.87 -21.87 -13.65
C VAL A 310 3.43 -22.76 -14.83
N PRO A 311 2.43 -22.33 -15.64
CA PRO A 311 1.90 -23.15 -16.73
C PRO A 311 2.80 -23.22 -17.95
#